data_AF-A0A9E4A9N9-F1
#
_entry.id   AF-A0A9E4A9N9-F1
#
_cell.length_a   1.000
_cell.length_b   1.000
_cell.length_c   1.000
_cell.angle_alpha   90.00
_cell.angle_beta   90.00
_cell.angle_gamma   90.00
#
_symmetry.space_group_name_H-M   'P 1'
#
loop_
_entity.id
_entity.type
_entity.pdbx_description
1 polymer ?
#
loop_
_entity_poly.entity_id
_entity_poly.type
_entity_poly.pdbx_seq_one_letter_code
_entity_poly.pdbx_strand_id
1 'polypeptide(L)'
;MRDKLTEEQIEFYQANGFLVIEDFLDADELEEWRRCTDESVAERLGGAVDFLTNQMDPDAFYARVFTQCLRLADTHKGMNKLICDPRIGRMATTLADVEGIRIWHDQALIKPPHGNPT
;
A
#
# COMPACT_ATOMS: atom_id res chain seq x y z
N MET A 1 -5.61 -14.43 2.82
CA MET A 1 -6.16 -13.21 2.19
C MET A 1 -7.53 -13.56 1.65
N ARG A 2 -8.57 -12.77 1.96
CA ARG A 2 -9.92 -12.98 1.43
C ARG A 2 -10.01 -12.43 -0.01
N ASP A 3 -9.61 -13.25 -0.97
CA ASP A 3 -9.48 -12.87 -2.39
C ASP A 3 -10.66 -13.28 -3.29
N LYS A 4 -11.71 -13.87 -2.71
CA LYS A 4 -12.94 -14.24 -3.41
C LYS A 4 -13.99 -13.15 -3.25
N LEU A 5 -14.36 -12.54 -4.36
CA LEU A 5 -15.38 -11.51 -4.43
C LEU A 5 -16.74 -12.13 -4.72
N THR A 6 -17.77 -11.61 -4.08
CA THR A 6 -19.19 -11.90 -4.38
C THR A 6 -19.70 -10.92 -5.45
N GLU A 7 -20.80 -11.28 -6.11
CA GLU A 7 -21.41 -10.40 -7.11
C GLU A 7 -21.86 -9.08 -6.47
N GLU A 8 -22.43 -9.13 -5.26
CA GLU A 8 -22.87 -7.95 -4.53
C GLU A 8 -21.71 -6.99 -4.21
N GLN A 9 -20.51 -7.53 -3.94
CA GLN A 9 -19.31 -6.69 -3.72
C GLN A 9 -18.81 -6.04 -5.01
N ILE A 10 -18.89 -6.75 -6.14
CA ILE A 10 -18.51 -6.22 -7.45
C ILE A 10 -19.48 -5.11 -7.85
N GLU A 11 -20.79 -5.35 -7.77
CA GLU A 11 -21.84 -4.35 -8.03
C GLU A 11 -21.69 -3.12 -7.12
N PHE A 12 -21.42 -3.34 -5.82
CA PHE A 12 -21.18 -2.23 -4.88
C PHE A 12 -19.98 -1.38 -5.30
N TYR A 13 -18.85 -2.00 -5.65
CA TYR A 13 -17.66 -1.28 -6.10
C TYR A 13 -17.94 -0.48 -7.37
N GLN A 14 -18.60 -1.08 -8.36
CA GLN A 14 -18.91 -0.41 -9.63
C GLN A 14 -19.86 0.79 -9.43
N ALA A 15 -20.82 0.68 -8.52
CA ALA A 15 -21.75 1.76 -8.22
C ALA A 15 -21.15 2.89 -7.36
N ASN A 16 -20.21 2.57 -6.45
CA ASN A 16 -19.76 3.50 -5.41
C ASN A 16 -18.29 3.95 -5.56
N GLY A 17 -17.50 3.24 -6.36
CA GLY A 17 -16.06 3.51 -6.56
C GLY A 17 -15.15 3.05 -5.41
N PHE A 18 -15.68 2.31 -4.44
CA PHE A 18 -14.91 1.73 -3.34
C PHE A 18 -15.53 0.42 -2.85
N LEU A 19 -14.75 -0.39 -2.14
CA LEU A 19 -15.21 -1.61 -1.48
C LEU A 19 -14.43 -1.82 -0.18
N VAL A 20 -15.14 -2.18 0.89
CA VAL A 20 -14.54 -2.59 2.17
C VAL A 20 -14.64 -4.11 2.29
N ILE A 21 -13.51 -4.76 2.57
CA ILE A 21 -13.43 -6.19 2.84
C ILE A 21 -12.84 -6.36 4.24
N GLU A 22 -13.70 -6.73 5.18
CA GLU A 22 -13.28 -7.00 6.56
C GLU A 22 -12.38 -8.23 6.64
N ASP A 23 -11.41 -8.19 7.55
CA ASP A 23 -10.35 -9.19 7.73
C ASP A 23 -9.72 -9.63 6.40
N PHE A 24 -9.37 -8.66 5.56
CA PHE A 24 -8.82 -8.93 4.23
C PHE A 24 -7.56 -9.82 4.30
N LEU A 25 -6.68 -9.58 5.26
CA LEU A 25 -5.52 -10.41 5.58
C LEU A 25 -5.82 -11.24 6.82
N ASP A 26 -5.34 -12.48 6.85
CA ASP A 26 -5.29 -13.25 8.10
C ASP A 26 -4.13 -12.79 9.00
N ALA A 27 -4.00 -13.36 10.20
CA ALA A 27 -3.02 -12.92 11.19
C ALA A 27 -1.57 -13.07 10.70
N ASP A 28 -1.24 -14.19 10.06
CA ASP A 28 0.11 -14.49 9.58
C ASP A 28 0.48 -13.59 8.39
N GLU A 29 -0.47 -13.40 7.46
CA GLU A 29 -0.29 -12.45 6.37
C GLU A 29 -0.14 -11.02 6.89
N LEU A 30 -0.97 -10.60 7.84
CA LEU A 30 -0.87 -9.25 8.41
C LEU A 30 0.49 -9.02 9.07
N GLU A 31 1.02 -10.00 9.80
CA GLU A 31 2.35 -9.93 10.39
C GLU A 31 3.44 -9.80 9.31
N GLU A 32 3.35 -10.58 8.23
CA GLU A 32 4.29 -10.50 7.11
C GLU A 32 4.23 -9.14 6.39
N TRP A 33 3.03 -8.60 6.18
CA TRP A 33 2.84 -7.25 5.60
C TRP A 33 3.46 -6.17 6.49
N ARG A 34 3.26 -6.25 7.81
CA ARG A 34 3.86 -5.33 8.78
C ARG A 34 5.38 -5.39 8.72
N ARG A 35 5.95 -6.60 8.83
CA ARG A 35 7.39 -6.82 8.80
C ARG A 35 8.02 -6.27 7.52
N CYS A 36 7.47 -6.61 6.34
CA CYS A 36 7.98 -6.11 5.06
C CYS A 36 7.85 -4.59 4.92
N THR A 37 6.76 -4.00 5.42
CA THR A 37 6.56 -2.55 5.39
C THR A 37 7.59 -1.86 6.27
N ASP A 38 7.75 -2.31 7.51
CA ASP A 38 8.70 -1.72 8.47
C ASP A 38 10.15 -1.82 7.98
N GLU A 39 10.56 -2.99 7.47
CA GLU A 39 11.89 -3.19 6.88
C GLU A 39 12.12 -2.25 5.69
N SER A 40 11.19 -2.21 4.74
CA SER A 40 11.33 -1.38 3.53
C SER A 40 11.29 0.12 3.82
N VAL A 41 10.51 0.56 4.80
CA VAL A 41 10.48 1.97 5.26
C VAL A 41 11.79 2.33 5.95
N ALA A 42 12.31 1.46 6.83
CA ALA A 42 13.60 1.68 7.48
C ALA A 42 14.74 1.78 6.46
N GLU A 43 14.76 0.90 5.46
CA GLU A 43 15.70 0.98 4.33
C GLU A 43 15.54 2.27 3.53
N ARG A 44 14.30 2.71 3.27
CA ARG A 44 14.04 3.94 2.49
C ARG A 44 14.45 5.21 3.22
N LEU A 45 14.22 5.27 4.53
CA LEU A 45 14.58 6.41 5.37
C LEU A 45 16.08 6.42 5.72
N GLY A 46 16.70 5.25 5.83
CA GLY A 46 18.15 5.10 6.07
C GLY A 46 19.02 5.13 4.82
N GLY A 47 18.41 5.05 3.63
CA GLY A 47 19.09 4.92 2.33
C GLY A 47 19.19 6.22 1.53
N ALA A 48 20.18 6.29 0.64
CA ALA A 48 20.57 7.46 -0.15
C ALA A 48 19.72 7.69 -1.43
N VAL A 49 18.45 7.26 -1.47
CA VAL A 49 17.57 7.60 -2.61
C VAL A 49 16.80 8.86 -2.28
N ASP A 50 17.53 9.97 -2.36
CA ASP A 50 16.98 11.32 -2.33
C ASP A 50 15.76 11.37 -3.27
N PHE A 51 14.70 12.08 -2.88
CA PHE A 51 13.47 12.30 -3.65
C PHE A 51 12.39 11.20 -3.65
N LEU A 52 12.61 10.02 -3.06
CA LEU A 52 11.55 9.01 -2.90
C LEU A 52 10.98 8.93 -1.46
N THR A 53 11.26 9.95 -0.67
CA THR A 53 10.65 10.21 0.63
C THR A 53 10.46 11.71 0.82
N ASN A 54 9.43 12.10 1.57
CA ASN A 54 9.22 13.49 1.97
C ASN A 54 10.04 13.90 3.22
N GLN A 55 10.84 12.99 3.77
CA GLN A 55 11.61 13.21 5.01
C GLN A 55 12.97 13.89 4.80
N MET A 56 13.28 14.33 3.57
CA MET A 56 14.47 15.15 3.29
C MET A 56 14.39 16.53 3.95
N ASP A 57 13.17 17.04 4.17
CA ASP A 57 12.88 18.22 4.98
C ASP A 57 11.83 17.84 6.04
N PRO A 58 12.24 17.32 7.20
CA PRO A 58 11.31 16.87 8.25
C PRO A 58 10.57 18.05 8.92
N ASP A 59 11.01 19.29 8.69
CA ASP A 59 10.34 20.48 9.20
C ASP A 59 9.25 20.99 8.26
N ALA A 60 9.23 20.53 7.01
CA ALA A 60 8.16 20.81 6.07
C ALA A 60 6.79 20.39 6.63
N PHE A 61 5.78 21.22 6.39
CA PHE A 61 4.43 20.98 6.92
C PHE A 61 3.90 19.58 6.58
N TYR A 62 4.06 19.15 5.33
CA TYR A 62 3.57 17.85 4.87
C TYR A 62 4.36 16.66 5.43
N ALA A 63 5.67 16.81 5.65
CA ALA A 63 6.52 15.78 6.27
C ALA A 63 6.06 15.41 7.69
N ARG A 64 5.35 16.34 8.35
CA ARG A 64 4.74 16.16 9.67
C ARG A 64 3.27 15.73 9.62
N VAL A 65 2.62 15.70 8.46
CA VAL A 65 1.27 15.10 8.29
C VAL A 65 1.38 13.59 8.11
N PHE A 66 2.23 13.17 7.18
CA PHE A 66 2.58 11.78 6.93
C PHE A 66 4.08 11.63 6.73
N THR A 67 4.67 10.60 7.33
CA THR A 67 5.92 10.04 6.83
C THR A 67 5.59 9.23 5.57
N GLN A 68 6.06 9.70 4.42
CA GLN A 68 5.80 9.10 3.11
C GLN A 68 7.07 8.47 2.54
N CYS A 69 6.95 7.21 2.11
CA CYS A 69 8.00 6.49 1.38
C CYS A 69 7.39 5.89 0.11
N LEU A 70 7.99 6.16 -1.05
CA LEU A 70 7.47 5.78 -2.37
C LEU A 70 8.23 4.60 -2.97
N ARG A 71 7.59 3.81 -3.84
CA ARG A 71 8.25 2.77 -4.66
C ARG A 71 9.08 1.79 -3.81
N LEU A 72 8.53 1.27 -2.73
CA LEU A 72 9.21 0.33 -1.83
C LEU A 72 9.40 -1.04 -2.49
N ALA A 73 8.45 -1.44 -3.34
CA ALA A 73 8.50 -2.68 -4.10
C ALA A 73 9.69 -2.78 -5.06
N ASP A 74 10.33 -1.65 -5.42
CA ASP A 74 11.46 -1.66 -6.35
C ASP A 74 12.78 -2.02 -5.68
N THR A 75 12.90 -1.74 -4.39
CA THR A 75 14.15 -1.94 -3.64
C THR A 75 14.04 -3.10 -2.65
N HIS A 76 12.84 -3.41 -2.17
CA HIS A 76 12.62 -4.42 -1.14
C HIS A 76 11.85 -5.64 -1.68
N LYS A 77 12.50 -6.81 -1.67
CA LYS A 77 11.96 -8.06 -2.25
C LYS A 77 10.64 -8.52 -1.61
N GLY A 78 10.49 -8.35 -0.30
CA GLY A 78 9.25 -8.67 0.44
C GLY A 78 8.08 -7.84 -0.08
N MET A 79 8.16 -6.50 0.04
CA MET A 79 7.22 -5.58 -0.60
C MET A 79 6.95 -5.86 -2.07
N ASN A 80 7.96 -6.18 -2.88
CA ASN A 80 7.73 -6.56 -4.28
C ASN A 80 6.75 -7.74 -4.41
N LYS A 81 6.99 -8.80 -3.62
CA LYS A 81 6.13 -9.99 -3.60
C LYS A 81 4.71 -9.66 -3.14
N LEU A 82 4.56 -8.76 -2.16
CA LEU A 82 3.24 -8.36 -1.65
C LEU A 82 2.46 -7.52 -2.67
N ILE A 83 3.09 -6.49 -3.24
CA ILE A 83 2.45 -5.58 -4.20
C ILE A 83 2.14 -6.29 -5.53
N CYS A 84 2.98 -7.25 -5.93
CA CYS A 84 2.79 -8.06 -7.14
C CYS A 84 2.04 -9.38 -6.86
N ASP A 85 1.38 -9.54 -5.71
CA ASP A 85 0.62 -10.77 -5.42
C ASP A 85 -0.51 -10.94 -6.47
N PRO A 86 -0.55 -12.06 -7.21
CA PRO A 86 -1.51 -12.26 -8.28
C PRO A 86 -2.96 -12.31 -7.77
N ARG A 87 -3.20 -12.56 -6.47
CA ARG A 87 -4.53 -12.46 -5.85
C ARG A 87 -5.06 -11.03 -5.90
N ILE A 88 -4.24 -10.04 -5.51
CA ILE A 88 -4.60 -8.62 -5.56
C ILE A 88 -4.86 -8.18 -7.00
N GLY A 89 -3.98 -8.58 -7.92
CA GLY A 89 -4.13 -8.29 -9.35
C GLY A 89 -5.46 -8.78 -9.91
N ARG A 90 -5.83 -10.05 -9.62
CA ARG A 90 -7.12 -10.63 -10.03
C ARG A 90 -8.31 -9.89 -9.45
N MET A 91 -8.28 -9.58 -8.16
CA MET A 91 -9.37 -8.82 -7.52
C MET A 91 -9.54 -7.45 -8.18
N ALA A 92 -8.45 -6.72 -8.38
CA ALA A 92 -8.48 -5.40 -9.00
C ALA A 92 -9.04 -5.45 -10.44
N THR A 93 -8.64 -6.43 -11.25
CA THR A 93 -9.18 -6.61 -12.61
C THR A 93 -10.65 -7.01 -12.61
N THR A 94 -11.08 -7.85 -11.66
CA THR A 94 -12.49 -8.26 -11.52
C THR A 94 -13.37 -7.09 -11.09
N LEU A 95 -12.95 -6.31 -10.09
CA LEU A 95 -13.68 -5.15 -9.62
C LEU A 95 -13.81 -4.08 -10.71
N ALA A 96 -12.73 -3.83 -11.45
CA ALA A 96 -12.69 -2.80 -12.48
C ALA A 96 -13.27 -3.25 -13.84
N ASP A 97 -13.63 -4.53 -14.01
CA ASP A 97 -14.07 -5.13 -15.28
C ASP A 97 -13.11 -4.84 -16.45
N VAL A 98 -11.83 -5.17 -16.25
CA VAL A 98 -10.77 -4.97 -17.25
C VAL A 98 -9.89 -6.21 -17.40
N GLU A 99 -9.28 -6.36 -18.57
CA GLU A 99 -8.42 -7.51 -18.88
C GLU A 99 -7.09 -7.52 -18.11
N GLY A 100 -6.62 -6.37 -17.64
CA GLY A 100 -5.34 -6.27 -16.96
C GLY A 100 -5.08 -4.92 -16.29
N ILE A 101 -4.29 -4.95 -15.23
CA ILE A 101 -3.82 -3.78 -14.48
C ILE A 101 -2.30 -3.86 -14.35
N ARG A 102 -1.64 -2.71 -14.44
CA ARG A 102 -0.20 -2.57 -14.18
C ARG A 102 0.00 -1.76 -12.91
N ILE A 103 0.86 -2.25 -12.02
CA ILE A 103 1.32 -1.48 -10.87
C ILE A 103 2.04 -0.22 -11.39
N TRP A 104 1.54 0.96 -11.01
CA TRP A 104 2.21 2.23 -11.32
C TRP A 104 3.16 2.63 -10.20
N HIS A 105 2.68 2.63 -8.95
CA HIS A 105 3.48 2.91 -7.77
C HIS A 105 2.90 2.24 -6.51
N ASP A 106 3.75 2.01 -5.52
CA ASP A 106 3.36 1.74 -4.14
C ASP A 106 3.86 2.87 -3.23
N GLN A 107 3.19 3.05 -2.09
CA GLN A 107 3.63 4.00 -1.07
C GLN A 107 3.24 3.52 0.34
N ALA A 108 4.13 3.72 1.30
CA ALA A 108 3.78 3.71 2.71
C ALA A 108 3.46 5.13 3.16
N LEU A 109 2.33 5.27 3.88
CA LEU A 109 1.88 6.51 4.50
C LEU A 109 1.68 6.24 6.00
N ILE A 110 2.58 6.76 6.82
CA ILE A 110 2.53 6.59 8.27
C ILE A 110 2.12 7.92 8.89
N LYS A 111 1.03 7.92 9.66
CA LYS A 111 0.59 9.10 10.41
C LYS A 111 1.27 9.11 11.78
N PRO A 112 2.23 10.01 12.04
CA PRO A 112 2.89 10.05 13.33
C PRO A 112 1.90 10.52 14.42
N PRO A 113 2.05 10.03 15.66
CA PRO A 113 1.32 10.59 16.78
C PRO A 113 1.65 12.08 16.92
N HIS A 114 0.63 12.91 17.17
CA HIS A 114 0.77 14.38 17.28
C HIS A 114 1.32 15.08 16.02
N GLY A 115 1.22 14.45 14.84
CA GLY A 115 1.50 15.09 13.56
C GLY A 115 0.53 16.22 13.21
N ASN A 116 0.87 16.93 12.13
CA ASN A 116 0.01 17.97 11.56
C ASN A 116 -1.33 17.38 11.06
N PRO A 117 -2.42 18.17 11.06
CA PRO A 117 -3.71 17.72 10.55
C PRO A 117 -3.68 17.48 9.03
N THR A 118 -4.53 16.55 8.58
CA THR A 118 -4.85 16.26 7.18
C THR A 118 -5.93 17.18 6.64
#